data_AF-A0A1B6J1W4-F1
#
_entry.id   AF-A0A1B6J1W4-F1
#
_cell.length_a   1.000
_cell.length_b   1.000
_cell.length_c   1.000
_cell.angle_alpha   90.00
_cell.angle_beta   90.00
_cell.angle_gamma   90.00
#
_symmetry.space_group_name_H-M   'P 1'
#
loop_
_entity.id
_entity.type
_entity.pdbx_description
1 polymer ?
#
loop_
_entity_poly.entity_id
_entity_poly.type
_entity_poly.pdbx_seq_one_letter_code
_entity_poly.pdbx_strand_id
1 'polypeptide(L)'
;MSDDEDLLYVKKQNTIHYGSIEEQERLRLQSTQLVPPGEESMEELPSSPTNDQVGSGPAGNVHISDEYMDLEDEMSKDKQALLEEFERRKKARQVNVSTDDSEVKKNLRQLGEPICLFGEGPAERRSRLRDLLSRLGEDAI
;
A
#
# COMPACT_ATOMS: atom_id res chain seq x y z
N MET A 1 50.96 11.13 1.23
CA MET A 1 50.63 9.82 0.63
C MET A 1 49.13 9.65 0.74
N SER A 2 48.50 9.21 -0.35
CA SER A 2 47.05 9.15 -0.58
C SER A 2 46.42 8.05 0.26
N ASP A 3 45.33 8.35 0.96
CA ASP A 3 44.43 7.36 1.57
C ASP A 3 43.02 7.62 1.02
N ASP A 4 42.87 7.35 -0.28
CA ASP A 4 41.58 7.27 -0.96
C ASP A 4 41.43 5.80 -1.38
N GLU A 5 41.09 4.93 -0.44
CA GLU A 5 40.53 3.63 -0.78
C GLU A 5 39.02 3.79 -1.00
N ASP A 6 38.59 3.69 -2.26
CA ASP A 6 37.18 3.70 -2.66
C ASP A 6 36.42 2.52 -2.01
N LEU A 7 35.71 2.78 -0.91
CA LEU A 7 34.81 1.81 -0.28
C LEU A 7 33.59 1.55 -1.16
N LEU A 8 33.67 0.50 -2.00
CA LEU A 8 32.55 0.01 -2.79
C LEU A 8 31.45 -0.58 -1.90
N TYR A 9 30.36 0.17 -1.72
CA TYR A 9 29.19 -0.30 -0.98
C TYR A 9 28.44 -1.38 -1.77
N VAL A 10 28.57 -2.64 -1.34
CA VAL A 10 27.79 -3.77 -1.88
C VAL A 10 26.55 -3.99 -1.01
N LYS A 11 25.36 -3.77 -1.58
CA LYS A 11 24.08 -4.04 -0.91
C LYS A 11 23.94 -5.54 -0.67
N LYS A 12 23.91 -5.96 0.61
CA LYS A 12 23.64 -7.36 0.99
C LYS A 12 22.25 -7.75 0.49
N GLN A 13 22.20 -8.82 -0.31
CA GLN A 13 20.95 -9.40 -0.78
C GLN A 13 20.46 -10.35 0.32
N ASN A 14 19.34 -10.01 0.97
CA ASN A 14 18.73 -10.88 1.96
C ASN A 14 17.89 -11.93 1.22
N THR A 15 18.36 -13.18 1.22
CA THR A 15 17.58 -14.32 0.71
C THR A 15 16.41 -14.58 1.65
N ILE A 16 15.19 -14.34 1.16
CA ILE A 16 13.97 -14.70 1.90
C ILE A 16 13.75 -16.20 1.68
N HIS A 17 13.98 -16.98 2.74
CA HIS A 17 13.59 -18.39 2.76
C HIS A 17 12.10 -18.46 3.09
N TYR A 18 11.27 -18.58 2.07
CA TYR A 18 9.91 -19.06 2.28
C TYR A 18 10.04 -20.52 2.75
N GLY A 19 9.46 -20.87 3.90
CA GLY A 19 9.35 -22.28 4.29
C GLY A 19 8.68 -23.09 3.17
N SER A 20 8.93 -24.40 3.11
CA SER A 20 8.34 -25.25 2.08
C SER A 20 6.81 -25.12 2.12
N ILE A 21 6.23 -24.51 1.07
CA ILE A 21 4.79 -24.29 0.94
C ILE A 21 4.00 -25.60 1.09
N GLU A 22 4.63 -26.72 0.73
CA GLU A 22 4.12 -28.08 0.84
C GLU A 22 3.89 -28.51 2.29
N GLU A 23 4.71 -28.05 3.24
CA GLU A 23 4.57 -28.42 4.65
C GLU A 23 3.36 -27.72 5.29
N GLN A 24 3.15 -26.45 4.91
CA GLN A 24 2.02 -25.65 5.37
C GLN A 24 0.69 -26.16 4.78
N GLU A 25 0.70 -26.60 3.52
CA GLU A 25 -0.46 -27.25 2.89
C GLU A 25 -0.74 -28.62 3.51
N ARG A 26 0.29 -29.43 3.77
CA ARG A 26 0.14 -30.73 4.46
C ARG A 26 -0.47 -30.59 5.85
N LEU A 27 -0.10 -29.56 6.61
CA LEU A 27 -0.69 -29.31 7.93
C LEU A 27 -2.18 -28.96 7.83
N ARG A 28 -2.58 -28.16 6.83
CA ARG A 28 -3.98 -27.80 6.55
C ARG A 28 -4.81 -29.00 6.10
N LEU A 29 -4.24 -29.85 5.25
CA LEU A 29 -4.88 -31.10 4.83
C LEU A 29 -4.99 -32.07 6.01
N GLN A 30 -3.95 -32.19 6.84
CA GLN A 30 -4.00 -33.02 8.03
C GLN A 30 -5.06 -32.52 9.02
N SER A 31 -5.17 -31.22 9.27
CA SER A 31 -6.23 -30.67 10.14
C SER A 31 -7.64 -30.90 9.57
N THR A 32 -7.78 -30.91 8.25
CA THR A 32 -9.04 -31.21 7.55
C THR A 32 -9.35 -32.73 7.56
N GLN A 33 -8.31 -33.56 7.52
CA GLN A 33 -8.42 -35.02 7.37
C GLN A 33 -8.51 -35.79 8.70
N LEU A 34 -8.37 -35.11 9.84
CA LEU A 34 -8.61 -35.68 11.18
C LEU A 34 -10.11 -35.76 11.54
N VAL A 35 -11.01 -35.31 10.66
CA VAL A 35 -12.44 -35.65 10.73
C VAL A 35 -12.60 -37.04 10.08
N PRO A 36 -13.02 -38.08 10.84
CA PRO A 36 -13.00 -39.46 10.34
C PRO A 36 -13.95 -39.67 9.15
N PRO A 37 -13.51 -40.35 8.07
CA PRO A 37 -14.32 -40.66 6.89
C PRO A 37 -14.99 -42.02 7.07
N GLY A 38 -16.32 -42.07 6.97
CA GLY A 38 -17.03 -43.31 7.30
C GLY A 38 -18.50 -43.42 6.91
N GLU A 39 -19.00 -42.67 5.93
CA GLU A 39 -20.10 -43.13 5.06
C GLU A 39 -20.17 -42.25 3.79
N GLU A 40 -19.69 -42.79 2.66
CA GLU A 40 -19.84 -42.18 1.33
C GLU A 40 -21.00 -42.85 0.59
N SER A 41 -21.95 -42.07 0.04
CA SER A 41 -22.40 -42.23 -1.35
C SER A 41 -23.38 -41.11 -1.78
N MET A 42 -22.79 -40.13 -2.47
CA MET A 42 -23.22 -39.60 -3.77
C MET A 42 -24.45 -38.66 -3.86
N GLU A 43 -24.08 -37.38 -4.06
CA GLU A 43 -24.69 -36.29 -4.83
C GLU A 43 -25.79 -35.42 -4.17
N GLU A 44 -25.39 -34.14 -4.01
CA GLU A 44 -26.20 -32.93 -4.11
C GLU A 44 -27.25 -32.71 -2.99
N LEU A 45 -26.76 -32.08 -1.92
CA LEU A 45 -27.44 -31.61 -0.70
C LEU A 45 -28.92 -31.22 -0.89
N PRO A 46 -29.81 -31.83 -0.08
CA PRO A 46 -30.95 -31.07 0.41
C PRO A 46 -31.31 -31.36 1.89
N SER A 47 -31.47 -30.26 2.63
CA SER A 47 -32.46 -30.01 3.71
C SER A 47 -32.50 -30.87 5.00
N SER A 48 -32.27 -30.17 6.12
CA SER A 48 -32.70 -30.30 7.54
C SER A 48 -33.49 -31.54 8.02
N PRO A 49 -33.39 -31.86 9.34
CA PRO A 49 -34.56 -31.57 10.18
C PRO A 49 -34.27 -31.11 11.63
N THR A 50 -35.29 -30.41 12.15
CA THR A 50 -35.63 -30.02 13.51
C THR A 50 -35.41 -31.08 14.59
N ASN A 51 -34.96 -30.71 15.80
CA ASN A 51 -35.75 -30.97 17.02
C ASN A 51 -35.30 -30.13 18.24
N ASP A 52 -36.31 -29.78 19.02
CA ASP A 52 -36.44 -28.87 20.15
C ASP A 52 -35.49 -29.00 21.36
N GLN A 53 -35.21 -27.81 21.93
CA GLN A 53 -35.03 -27.43 23.36
C GLN A 53 -33.85 -28.05 24.14
N VAL A 54 -32.97 -27.28 24.80
CA VAL A 54 -33.25 -26.42 25.97
C VAL A 54 -32.18 -25.32 26.13
N GLY A 55 -32.62 -24.06 26.31
CA GLY A 55 -32.21 -23.21 27.44
C GLY A 55 -30.85 -22.48 27.44
N SER A 56 -30.88 -21.24 26.95
CA SER A 56 -30.44 -19.98 27.62
C SER A 56 -29.02 -19.87 28.23
N GLY A 57 -28.16 -19.13 27.52
CA GLY A 57 -27.07 -18.28 28.04
C GLY A 57 -26.78 -17.18 27.00
N PRO A 58 -26.21 -16.01 27.34
CA PRO A 58 -26.21 -14.81 26.50
C PRO A 58 -25.18 -14.94 25.37
N ALA A 59 -25.42 -15.88 24.46
CA ALA A 59 -24.76 -15.92 23.17
C ALA A 59 -25.24 -14.67 22.43
N GLY A 60 -24.32 -13.72 22.32
CA GLY A 60 -24.56 -12.39 21.80
C GLY A 60 -25.32 -12.45 20.48
N ASN A 61 -26.07 -11.38 20.22
CA ASN A 61 -26.70 -11.04 18.96
C ASN A 61 -25.75 -11.22 17.76
N VAL A 62 -25.54 -12.45 17.28
CA VAL A 62 -24.87 -12.70 16.01
C VAL A 62 -25.95 -12.67 14.95
N HIS A 63 -26.15 -11.49 14.37
CA HIS A 63 -26.91 -11.34 13.14
C HIS A 63 -26.08 -11.92 11.99
N ILE A 64 -26.37 -13.16 11.60
CA ILE A 64 -25.79 -13.79 10.41
C ILE A 64 -26.67 -13.39 9.23
N SER A 65 -26.53 -12.14 8.76
CA SER A 65 -27.01 -11.75 7.43
C SER A 65 -25.92 -12.10 6.42
N ASP A 66 -26.31 -12.71 5.29
CA ASP A 66 -25.43 -13.10 4.17
C ASP A 66 -24.94 -11.88 3.34
N GLU A 67 -24.90 -10.71 3.97
CA GLU A 67 -24.38 -9.48 3.39
C GLU A 67 -22.87 -9.45 3.62
N TYR A 68 -22.12 -9.71 2.56
CA TYR A 68 -20.67 -9.54 2.52
C TYR A 68 -20.37 -8.04 2.75
N MET A 69 -19.88 -7.69 3.94
CA MET A 69 -19.29 -6.36 4.15
C MET A 69 -18.01 -6.27 3.32
N ASP A 70 -17.98 -5.31 2.40
CA ASP A 70 -16.96 -5.12 1.35
C ASP A 70 -15.62 -4.58 1.92
N LEU A 71 -15.00 -5.32 2.85
CA LEU A 71 -13.73 -4.97 3.50
C LEU A 71 -12.55 -4.92 2.50
N GLU A 72 -12.67 -5.60 1.37
CA GLU A 72 -11.70 -5.55 0.28
C GLU A 72 -11.67 -4.17 -0.39
N ASP A 73 -12.82 -3.51 -0.50
CA ASP A 73 -12.96 -2.19 -1.11
C ASP A 73 -12.34 -1.08 -0.26
N GLU A 74 -12.43 -1.17 1.07
CA GLU A 74 -11.77 -0.20 1.97
C GLU A 74 -10.25 -0.35 1.96
N MET A 75 -9.71 -1.58 2.04
CA MET A 75 -8.27 -1.80 1.90
C MET A 75 -7.73 -1.38 0.54
N SER A 76 -8.54 -1.53 -0.52
CA SER A 76 -8.18 -1.13 -1.88
C SER A 76 -8.02 0.38 -1.99
N LYS A 77 -8.89 1.18 -1.34
CA LYS A 77 -8.81 2.64 -1.32
C LYS A 77 -7.56 3.16 -0.62
N ASP A 78 -7.22 2.62 0.55
CA ASP A 78 -6.01 3.03 1.27
C ASP A 78 -4.73 2.69 0.48
N LYS A 79 -4.72 1.51 -0.15
CA LYS A 79 -3.62 1.10 -1.04
C LYS A 79 -3.51 1.99 -2.27
N GLN A 80 -4.64 2.38 -2.88
CA GLN A 80 -4.67 3.31 -4.01
C GLN A 80 -4.16 4.69 -3.62
N ALA A 81 -4.57 5.24 -2.48
CA ALA A 81 -4.10 6.52 -1.98
C ALA A 81 -2.59 6.54 -1.73
N LEU A 82 -2.05 5.44 -1.16
CA LEU A 82 -0.60 5.27 -0.98
C LEU A 82 0.14 5.23 -2.32
N LEU A 83 -0.37 4.48 -3.30
CA LEU A 83 0.23 4.41 -4.64
C LEU A 83 0.22 5.79 -5.32
N GLU A 84 -0.87 6.53 -5.23
CA GLU A 84 -0.99 7.89 -5.77
C GLU A 84 0.03 8.86 -5.14
N GLU A 85 0.27 8.77 -3.83
CA GLU A 85 1.28 9.60 -3.16
C GLU A 85 2.69 9.33 -3.71
N PHE A 86 3.02 8.05 -3.93
CA PHE A 86 4.31 7.68 -4.53
C PHE A 86 4.44 8.17 -5.97
N GLU A 87 3.38 8.05 -6.77
CA GLU A 87 3.36 8.54 -8.14
C GLU A 87 3.52 10.07 -8.18
N ARG A 88 2.86 10.80 -7.27
CA ARG A 88 3.03 12.24 -7.11
C ARG A 88 4.47 12.61 -6.73
N ARG A 89 5.05 11.92 -5.77
CA ARG A 89 6.46 12.13 -5.35
C ARG A 89 7.45 11.80 -6.45
N LYS A 90 7.15 10.80 -7.29
CA LYS A 90 7.97 10.41 -8.45
C LYS A 90 7.87 11.47 -9.55
N LYS A 91 6.66 11.95 -9.86
CA LYS A 91 6.42 13.03 -10.82
C LYS A 91 7.15 14.30 -10.41
N ALA A 92 7.10 14.69 -9.14
CA ALA A 92 7.83 15.86 -8.59
C ALA A 92 9.34 15.83 -8.85
N ARG A 93 9.96 14.64 -8.78
CA ARG A 93 11.40 14.46 -9.06
C ARG A 93 11.71 14.46 -10.55
N GLN A 94 10.72 14.11 -11.36
CA GLN A 94 10.83 14.06 -12.81
C GLN A 94 10.56 15.42 -13.46
N VAL A 95 9.85 16.33 -12.79
CA VAL A 95 9.67 17.70 -13.28
C VAL A 95 11.03 18.40 -13.38
N ASN A 96 11.52 18.53 -14.60
CA ASN A 96 12.73 19.25 -14.92
C ASN A 96 12.46 20.76 -14.82
N VAL A 97 12.92 21.38 -13.74
CA VAL A 97 12.85 22.83 -13.56
C VAL A 97 14.19 23.46 -13.96
N SER A 98 14.15 24.68 -14.50
CA SER A 98 15.35 25.45 -14.85
C SER A 98 16.30 25.59 -13.66
N THR A 99 17.59 25.54 -13.95
CA THR A 99 18.65 25.72 -12.95
C THR A 99 18.89 27.19 -12.61
N ASP A 100 18.42 28.12 -13.46
CA ASP A 100 18.56 29.57 -13.23
C ASP A 100 17.56 30.09 -12.19
N ASP A 101 18.09 30.80 -11.19
CA ASP A 101 17.30 31.40 -10.12
C ASP A 101 16.36 32.50 -10.63
N SER A 102 16.75 33.19 -11.71
CA SER A 102 15.94 34.27 -12.26
C SER A 102 14.63 33.76 -12.86
N GLU A 103 14.68 32.62 -13.57
CA GLU A 103 13.51 31.96 -14.14
C GLU A 103 12.63 31.35 -13.05
N VAL A 104 13.24 30.73 -12.03
CA VAL A 104 12.50 30.15 -10.88
C VAL A 104 11.67 31.22 -10.18
N LYS A 105 12.24 32.42 -9.98
CA LYS A 105 11.51 33.56 -9.39
C LYS A 105 10.35 34.06 -10.26
N LYS A 106 10.50 34.01 -11.59
CA LYS A 106 9.42 34.37 -12.53
C LYS A 106 8.27 33.36 -12.47
N ASN A 107 8.60 32.06 -12.52
CA ASN A 107 7.62 30.98 -12.41
C ASN A 107 6.83 31.06 -11.09
N LEU A 108 7.53 31.25 -9.96
CA LEU A 108 6.86 31.44 -8.67
C LEU A 108 5.93 32.66 -8.65
N ARG A 109 6.33 33.77 -9.30
CA ARG A 109 5.48 34.96 -9.43
C ARG A 109 4.26 34.70 -10.31
N GLN A 110 4.40 33.94 -11.40
CA GLN A 110 3.31 33.58 -12.31
C GLN A 110 2.28 32.67 -11.61
N LEU A 111 2.75 31.77 -10.75
CA LEU A 111 1.93 30.94 -9.88
C LEU A 111 1.29 31.70 -8.71
N GLY A 112 1.63 32.98 -8.49
CA GLY A 112 1.13 33.78 -7.37
C GLY A 112 1.72 33.40 -6.01
N GLU A 113 2.80 32.62 -6.00
CA GLU A 113 3.45 32.12 -4.80
C GLU A 113 4.55 33.08 -4.30
N PRO A 114 4.88 33.09 -3.00
CA PRO A 114 5.98 33.88 -2.48
C PRO A 114 7.29 33.58 -3.21
N ILE A 115 7.99 34.63 -3.65
CA ILE A 115 9.22 34.51 -4.45
C ILE A 115 10.37 33.92 -3.60
N CYS A 116 10.52 34.41 -2.37
CA CYS A 116 11.53 33.93 -1.42
C CYS A 116 10.92 33.83 -0.02
N LEU A 117 11.17 32.71 0.66
CA LEU A 117 10.91 32.58 2.09
C LEU A 117 12.13 33.00 2.92
N PHE A 118 11.95 33.27 4.21
CA PHE A 118 13.05 33.65 5.10
C PHE A 118 14.06 32.49 5.23
N GLY A 119 15.34 32.78 5.00
CA GLY A 119 16.41 31.76 5.03
C GLY A 119 16.46 30.85 3.80
N GLU A 120 15.60 31.05 2.79
CA GLU A 120 15.51 30.17 1.62
C GLU A 120 16.65 30.41 0.62
N GLY A 121 17.47 29.39 0.39
CA GLY A 121 18.52 29.40 -0.64
C GLY A 121 18.00 29.15 -2.06
N PRO A 122 18.82 29.37 -3.11
CA PRO A 122 18.44 29.07 -4.50
C PRO A 122 18.07 27.60 -4.75
N ALA A 123 18.72 26.67 -4.05
CA ALA A 123 18.43 25.25 -4.16
C ALA A 123 17.05 24.89 -3.58
N GLU A 124 16.73 25.44 -2.42
CA GLU A 124 15.46 25.23 -1.72
C GLU A 124 14.31 25.84 -2.52
N ARG A 125 14.50 27.04 -3.06
CA ARG A 125 13.53 27.69 -3.95
C ARG A 125 13.18 26.85 -5.17
N ARG A 126 14.19 26.27 -5.84
CA ARG A 126 13.98 25.32 -6.94
C ARG A 126 13.24 24.06 -6.49
N SER A 127 13.56 23.55 -5.31
CA SER A 127 12.88 22.38 -4.76
C SER A 127 11.41 22.65 -4.47
N ARG A 128 11.09 23.84 -3.94
CA ARG A 128 9.71 24.27 -3.69
C ARG A 128 8.93 24.45 -4.99
N LEU A 129 9.54 25.05 -6.01
CA LEU A 129 8.91 25.15 -7.33
C LEU A 129 8.59 23.76 -7.90
N ARG A 130 9.51 22.80 -7.82
CA ARG A 130 9.25 21.40 -8.22
C ARG A 130 8.07 20.77 -7.46
N ASP A 131 8.00 21.00 -6.15
CA ASP A 131 6.90 20.48 -5.34
C ASP A 131 5.56 21.10 -5.77
N LEU A 132 5.50 22.42 -5.96
CA LEU A 132 4.30 23.12 -6.42
C LEU A 132 3.81 22.59 -7.78
N LEU A 133 4.72 22.43 -8.75
CA LEU A 133 4.38 21.90 -10.08
C LEU A 133 3.94 20.44 -10.05
N SER A 134 4.44 19.65 -9.10
CA SER A 134 3.96 18.28 -8.93
C SER A 134 2.50 18.21 -8.49
N ARG A 135 2.02 19.23 -7.76
CA ARG A 135 0.64 19.32 -7.27
C ARG A 135 -0.30 19.87 -8.32
N LEU A 136 0.15 20.90 -9.04
CA LEU A 136 -0.68 21.66 -9.97
C LEU A 136 -0.65 21.07 -11.39
N GLY A 137 0.36 20.26 -11.70
CA GLY A 137 0.64 19.80 -13.06
C GLY A 137 1.67 20.70 -13.74
N GLU A 138 2.40 20.14 -14.70
CA GLU A 138 3.42 20.87 -15.48
C GLU A 138 2.81 21.97 -16.37
N ASP A 139 1.49 21.93 -16.59
CA ASP A 139 0.73 22.87 -17.45
C ASP A 139 0.44 24.22 -16.78
N ALA A 140 0.88 24.43 -15.54
CA ALA A 140 0.53 25.62 -14.77
C ALA A 140 1.42 26.85 -15.03
N ILE A 141 2.45 26.73 -15.88
CA ILE A 141 3.45 27.77 -16.17
C ILE A 141 3.69 27.98 -17.66
#